data_AF-A0A1B9J2S2-F1
#
_entry.id   AF-A0A1B9J2S2-F1
#
_cell.length_a   1.000
_cell.length_b   1.000
_cell.length_c   1.000
_cell.angle_alpha   90.00
_cell.angle_beta   90.00
_cell.angle_gamma   90.00
#
_symmetry.space_group_name_H-M   'P 1'
#
loop_
_entity.id
_entity.type
_entity.pdbx_description
1 polymer ?
#
loop_
_entity_poly.entity_id
_entity_poly.type
_entity_poly.pdbx_seq_one_letter_code
_entity_poly.pdbx_strand_id
1 'polypeptide(L)'
;MRQSAADAVILLKNDRGILPLPKTGKRIAVIGPNAERAQIFGGGSAALEPTYTVSPLEGIGAAVGEGSEVVYARGCDAHKLTPLIGEELRNSNGQLGFDITFYNEPSSSTSRKAIHKLSTTNSSMFFNDNLPEKLNRACYATVSATFTPSRSGTYQFGVGALGISDLYVDDVLLIDNSTSPIPGELFYGKGSREGIGEIHLENGVTYGIRVEYASPSASTSFVGPLALSSRGGLRFGGYLKLSPDEHIREAVELAKSADIVVLVAGLNAEFETEGFDRQSMSLLQPTLNLIETILSVRQDRVVCLQSGTPLETPFIDRCSTLVHFFYNGNETGNGLSDVLFGDVNPSAKLPFTIARLLSDCQSHKTERRFPGVEGKVYYDEGVFVGYRQFVTHGPESAFPFGHGLSYTSFEYQNTRTSLTTLELDSSTSIEISCTIKNTGSVVGREIVQLYISPLNGQEQRPKRELKSFKKTSLIQPGKEEVVNMKLDKESFAIWDTTKSTWIIPKGKYEIMLASSSEGIRDTITISIESDFSF
;
A
#
# COMPACT_ATOMS: atom_id res chain seq x y z
N MET A 1 8.26 15.22 4.07
CA MET A 1 7.41 14.22 3.39
C MET A 1 8.19 13.48 2.31
N ARG A 2 8.73 14.14 1.28
CA ARG A 2 9.55 13.50 0.22
C ARG A 2 10.68 12.60 0.73
N GLN A 3 11.51 13.09 1.66
CA GLN A 3 12.58 12.26 2.25
C GLN A 3 12.02 11.00 2.94
N SER A 4 10.92 11.11 3.69
CA SER A 4 10.28 9.98 4.35
C SER A 4 9.72 8.98 3.33
N ALA A 5 9.15 9.46 2.23
CA ALA A 5 8.68 8.62 1.13
C ALA A 5 9.87 7.86 0.49
N ALA A 6 10.97 8.53 0.19
CA ALA A 6 12.17 7.91 -0.37
C ALA A 6 12.82 6.90 0.61
N ASP A 7 12.90 7.26 1.90
CA ASP A 7 13.45 6.40 2.96
C ASP A 7 12.61 5.17 3.27
N ALA A 8 11.36 5.11 2.78
CA ALA A 8 10.46 3.97 2.89
C ALA A 8 10.50 3.04 1.67
N VAL A 9 11.12 3.44 0.55
CA VAL A 9 11.25 2.60 -0.64
C VAL A 9 12.25 1.47 -0.37
N ILE A 10 11.81 0.23 -0.58
CA ILE A 10 12.60 -0.97 -0.39
C ILE A 10 13.01 -1.54 -1.74
N LEU A 11 14.32 -1.63 -1.99
CA LEU A 11 14.86 -2.36 -3.12
C LEU A 11 14.90 -3.85 -2.80
N LEU A 12 14.05 -4.65 -3.44
CA LEU A 12 13.94 -6.10 -3.16
C LEU A 12 14.91 -6.92 -4.01
N LYS A 13 15.05 -6.58 -5.30
CA LYS A 13 15.99 -7.19 -6.26
C LYS A 13 16.61 -6.15 -7.16
N ASN A 14 17.86 -6.36 -7.56
CA ASN A 14 18.55 -5.58 -8.59
C ASN A 14 19.67 -6.39 -9.25
N ASP A 15 19.36 -7.62 -9.65
CA ASP A 15 20.32 -8.66 -10.06
C ASP A 15 21.15 -8.24 -11.29
N ARG A 16 20.61 -7.32 -12.09
CA ARG A 16 21.24 -6.79 -13.31
C ARG A 16 21.86 -5.41 -13.15
N GLY A 17 21.77 -4.80 -11.98
CA GLY A 17 22.28 -3.44 -11.75
C GLY A 17 21.63 -2.38 -12.64
N ILE A 18 20.33 -2.54 -13.00
CA ILE A 18 19.60 -1.56 -13.81
C ILE A 18 19.38 -0.27 -13.02
N LEU A 19 19.15 -0.39 -11.70
CA LEU A 19 19.05 0.76 -10.81
C LEU A 19 20.43 1.13 -10.23
N PRO A 20 20.72 2.43 -10.05
CA PRO A 20 19.87 3.59 -10.39
C PRO A 20 19.78 3.87 -11.90
N LEU A 21 18.64 4.40 -12.35
CA LEU A 21 18.38 4.77 -13.74
C LEU A 21 19.17 6.03 -14.16
N PRO A 22 19.59 6.12 -15.43
CA PRO A 22 20.13 7.37 -15.98
C PRO A 22 19.03 8.44 -16.08
N LYS A 23 19.39 9.70 -15.76
CA LYS A 23 18.46 10.85 -15.84
C LYS A 23 18.29 11.42 -17.25
N THR A 24 19.30 11.35 -18.09
CA THR A 24 19.34 12.07 -19.38
C THR A 24 19.34 11.13 -20.58
N GLY A 25 18.86 11.65 -21.71
CA GLY A 25 18.97 10.99 -23.02
C GLY A 25 18.24 9.64 -23.13
N LYS A 26 17.22 9.38 -22.30
CA LYS A 26 16.46 8.13 -22.33
C LYS A 26 14.99 8.35 -22.64
N ARG A 27 14.45 7.45 -23.45
CA ARG A 27 13.02 7.25 -23.56
C ARG A 27 12.55 6.24 -22.51
N ILE A 28 11.80 6.70 -21.53
CA ILE A 28 11.31 5.89 -20.40
C ILE A 28 9.81 5.64 -20.59
N ALA A 29 9.44 4.37 -20.73
CA ALA A 29 8.03 3.97 -20.69
C ALA A 29 7.62 3.67 -19.26
N VAL A 30 6.76 4.53 -18.71
CA VAL A 30 6.07 4.26 -17.45
C VAL A 30 4.79 3.49 -17.79
N ILE A 31 4.64 2.29 -17.26
CA ILE A 31 3.53 1.40 -17.59
C ILE A 31 2.84 0.97 -16.31
N GLY A 32 1.51 0.91 -16.31
CA GLY A 32 0.76 0.23 -15.26
C GLY A 32 -0.29 1.09 -14.57
N PRO A 33 -1.22 0.42 -13.86
CA PRO A 33 -2.41 1.07 -13.32
C PRO A 33 -2.13 2.02 -12.14
N ASN A 34 -1.01 1.85 -11.43
CA ASN A 34 -0.64 2.70 -10.30
C ASN A 34 0.29 3.86 -10.68
N ALA A 35 0.55 4.07 -11.98
CA ALA A 35 1.49 5.09 -12.43
C ALA A 35 0.90 6.51 -12.42
N GLU A 36 -0.26 6.71 -13.03
CA GLU A 36 -0.88 8.04 -13.24
C GLU A 36 -1.64 8.53 -12.01
N ARG A 37 -2.20 7.63 -11.20
CA ARG A 37 -2.96 7.97 -9.99
C ARG A 37 -2.12 7.76 -8.74
N ALA A 38 -1.97 8.81 -7.93
CA ALA A 38 -1.25 8.75 -6.67
C ALA A 38 -2.03 7.94 -5.61
N GLN A 39 -1.62 6.71 -5.35
CA GLN A 39 -2.14 5.93 -4.21
C GLN A 39 -1.36 6.32 -2.95
N ILE A 40 -1.93 7.15 -2.09
CA ILE A 40 -1.18 7.81 -1.01
C ILE A 40 -1.47 7.28 0.40
N PHE A 41 -2.56 6.52 0.58
CA PHE A 41 -2.92 5.84 1.84
C PHE A 41 -3.77 4.58 1.56
N GLY A 42 -3.98 3.76 2.60
CA GLY A 42 -5.06 2.78 2.64
C GLY A 42 -6.41 3.44 2.94
N GLY A 43 -7.51 2.72 2.74
CA GLY A 43 -8.86 3.24 2.94
C GLY A 43 -9.29 3.32 4.41
N GLY A 44 -10.34 4.10 4.67
CA GLY A 44 -11.01 4.22 5.96
C GLY A 44 -10.53 5.39 6.82
N SER A 45 -10.57 5.26 8.14
CA SER A 45 -10.32 6.38 9.08
C SER A 45 -8.91 6.97 9.01
N ALA A 46 -7.95 6.26 8.42
CA ALA A 46 -6.59 6.75 8.17
C ALA A 46 -6.47 7.60 6.90
N ALA A 47 -7.49 7.60 6.03
CA ALA A 47 -7.53 8.42 4.83
C ALA A 47 -7.81 9.89 5.15
N LEU A 48 -7.23 10.79 4.38
CA LEU A 48 -7.33 12.24 4.56
C LEU A 48 -7.53 12.92 3.20
N GLU A 49 -8.04 14.15 3.18
CA GLU A 49 -8.04 14.97 1.97
C GLU A 49 -6.64 15.62 1.82
N PRO A 50 -5.85 15.25 0.79
CA PRO A 50 -4.51 15.80 0.63
C PRO A 50 -4.57 17.20 0.00
N THR A 51 -3.65 18.09 0.40
CA THR A 51 -3.50 19.41 -0.25
C THR A 51 -2.93 19.32 -1.66
N TYR A 52 -2.15 18.28 -1.94
CA TYR A 52 -1.61 17.92 -3.25
C TYR A 52 -1.18 16.45 -3.20
N THR A 53 -1.05 15.83 -4.37
CA THR A 53 -0.41 14.52 -4.51
C THR A 53 0.54 14.53 -5.70
N VAL A 54 1.53 13.63 -5.68
CA VAL A 54 2.44 13.40 -6.80
C VAL A 54 2.38 11.92 -7.13
N SER A 55 1.84 11.60 -8.29
CA SER A 55 1.80 10.24 -8.84
C SER A 55 3.20 9.77 -9.24
N PRO A 56 3.44 8.45 -9.30
CA PRO A 56 4.68 7.90 -9.85
C PRO A 56 5.03 8.45 -11.24
N LEU A 57 4.06 8.62 -12.12
CA LEU A 57 4.25 9.19 -13.46
C LEU A 57 4.76 10.64 -13.39
N GLU A 58 4.13 11.48 -12.55
CA GLU A 58 4.55 12.87 -12.36
C GLU A 58 5.94 12.97 -11.74
N GLY A 59 6.23 12.16 -10.71
CA GLY A 59 7.54 12.13 -10.07
C GLY A 59 8.66 11.73 -11.05
N ILE A 60 8.42 10.69 -11.86
CA ILE A 60 9.39 10.23 -12.87
C ILE A 60 9.56 11.30 -13.95
N GLY A 61 8.45 11.89 -14.42
CA GLY A 61 8.46 12.99 -15.38
C GLY A 61 9.24 14.21 -14.89
N ALA A 62 9.14 14.55 -13.60
CA ALA A 62 9.88 15.66 -13.00
C ALA A 62 11.37 15.35 -12.74
N ALA A 63 11.74 14.07 -12.64
CA ALA A 63 13.10 13.65 -12.30
C ALA A 63 14.02 13.48 -13.53
N VAL A 64 13.46 13.26 -14.73
CA VAL A 64 14.26 13.13 -15.94
C VAL A 64 14.89 14.45 -16.36
N GLY A 65 16.14 14.38 -16.83
CA GLY A 65 16.92 15.51 -17.32
C GLY A 65 16.82 15.69 -18.83
N GLU A 66 17.71 16.53 -19.36
CA GLU A 66 17.75 16.89 -20.78
C GLU A 66 17.82 15.68 -21.72
N GLY A 67 17.09 15.77 -22.84
CA GLY A 67 17.06 14.75 -23.89
C GLY A 67 16.28 13.49 -23.54
N SER A 68 15.61 13.44 -22.39
CA SER A 68 14.76 12.33 -22.00
C SER A 68 13.30 12.56 -22.41
N GLU A 69 12.58 11.47 -22.66
CA GLU A 69 11.15 11.46 -22.96
C GLU A 69 10.46 10.46 -22.03
N VAL A 70 9.37 10.87 -21.38
CA VAL A 70 8.54 9.98 -20.57
C VAL A 70 7.23 9.72 -21.31
N VAL A 71 6.95 8.45 -21.58
CA VAL A 71 5.72 8.00 -22.22
C VAL A 71 4.96 7.07 -21.29
N TYR A 72 3.63 7.09 -21.40
CA TYR A 72 2.75 6.38 -20.47
C TYR A 72 1.75 5.47 -21.17
N ALA A 73 1.54 4.27 -20.61
CA ALA A 73 0.37 3.44 -20.90
C ALA A 73 -0.17 2.83 -19.60
N ARG A 74 -1.50 2.82 -19.45
CA ARG A 74 -2.16 2.21 -18.29
C ARG A 74 -1.92 0.70 -18.21
N GLY A 75 -1.92 0.02 -19.35
CA GLY A 75 -1.62 -1.41 -19.47
C GLY A 75 -2.69 -2.39 -18.97
N CYS A 76 -3.49 -2.03 -17.98
CA CYS A 76 -4.70 -2.74 -17.57
C CYS A 76 -5.56 -1.89 -16.63
N ASP A 77 -6.83 -2.24 -16.48
CA ASP A 77 -7.66 -1.73 -15.38
C ASP A 77 -7.41 -2.55 -14.10
N ALA A 78 -7.22 -1.87 -12.97
CA ALA A 78 -6.91 -2.48 -11.67
C ALA A 78 -7.68 -1.83 -10.50
N HIS A 79 -8.85 -1.29 -10.80
CA HIS A 79 -9.77 -0.73 -9.82
C HIS A 79 -10.91 -1.72 -9.51
N LYS A 80 -11.38 -1.74 -8.26
CA LYS A 80 -12.57 -2.50 -7.86
C LYS A 80 -13.85 -1.73 -8.19
N LEU A 81 -13.76 -0.41 -8.11
CA LEU A 81 -14.85 0.53 -8.30
C LEU A 81 -14.43 1.54 -9.36
N THR A 82 -15.37 2.16 -10.07
CA THR A 82 -14.99 3.08 -11.15
C THR A 82 -14.10 4.20 -10.60
N PRO A 83 -13.04 4.58 -11.32
CA PRO A 83 -12.13 5.60 -10.85
C PRO A 83 -12.86 6.92 -10.64
N LEU A 84 -12.54 7.64 -9.56
CA LEU A 84 -13.14 8.95 -9.27
C LEU A 84 -12.90 9.90 -10.46
N ILE A 85 -13.96 10.60 -10.86
CA ILE A 85 -14.00 11.47 -12.04
C ILE A 85 -14.05 12.95 -11.69
N GLY A 86 -14.21 13.33 -10.42
CA GLY A 86 -14.47 14.72 -10.06
C GLY A 86 -13.39 15.71 -10.51
N GLU A 87 -12.12 15.30 -10.60
CA GLU A 87 -11.02 16.11 -11.16
C GLU A 87 -11.04 16.24 -12.69
N GLU A 88 -11.89 15.49 -13.39
CA GLU A 88 -12.10 15.59 -14.83
C GLU A 88 -13.34 16.45 -15.18
N LEU A 89 -14.13 16.83 -14.17
CA LEU A 89 -15.37 17.58 -14.34
C LEU A 89 -15.17 19.10 -14.30
N ARG A 90 -16.17 19.84 -14.77
CA ARG A 90 -16.29 21.29 -14.60
C ARG A 90 -17.62 21.67 -13.93
N ASN A 91 -17.56 22.52 -12.92
CA ASN A 91 -18.73 23.03 -12.19
C ASN A 91 -19.48 24.10 -13.02
N SER A 92 -20.57 24.66 -12.48
CA SER A 92 -21.37 25.68 -13.16
C SER A 92 -20.63 26.97 -13.51
N ASN A 93 -19.50 27.25 -12.84
CA ASN A 93 -18.62 28.38 -13.13
C ASN A 93 -17.47 28.04 -14.10
N GLY A 94 -17.43 26.82 -14.64
CA GLY A 94 -16.36 26.34 -15.51
C GLY A 94 -15.05 26.02 -14.78
N GLN A 95 -15.07 25.92 -13.45
CA GLN A 95 -13.91 25.55 -12.63
C GLN A 95 -13.82 24.03 -12.46
N LEU A 96 -12.63 23.51 -12.14
CA LEU A 96 -12.42 22.08 -11.87
C LEU A 96 -13.36 21.58 -10.76
N GLY A 97 -13.99 20.42 -10.97
CA GLY A 97 -14.90 19.82 -10.00
C GLY A 97 -16.36 19.88 -10.40
N PHE A 98 -17.24 19.77 -9.41
CA PHE A 98 -18.69 19.75 -9.56
C PHE A 98 -19.38 20.50 -8.42
N ASP A 99 -20.63 20.90 -8.64
CA ASP A 99 -21.47 21.53 -7.62
C ASP A 99 -22.38 20.51 -6.95
N ILE A 100 -22.60 20.67 -5.64
CA ILE A 100 -23.58 19.90 -4.87
C ILE A 100 -24.58 20.88 -4.27
N THR A 101 -25.86 20.67 -4.54
CA THR A 101 -26.95 21.37 -3.84
C THR A 101 -27.67 20.41 -2.92
N PHE A 102 -27.81 20.77 -1.65
CA PHE A 102 -28.51 19.99 -0.63
C PHE A 102 -29.92 20.51 -0.37
N TYR A 103 -30.83 19.60 -0.05
CA TYR A 103 -32.25 19.86 0.09
C TYR A 103 -32.86 19.01 1.22
N ASN A 104 -33.98 19.48 1.79
CA ASN A 104 -34.78 18.68 2.72
C ASN A 104 -35.94 17.95 2.03
N GLU A 105 -36.31 18.36 0.81
CA GLU A 105 -37.35 17.73 0.00
C GLU A 105 -36.76 16.92 -1.18
N PRO A 106 -37.47 15.86 -1.64
CA PRO A 106 -37.04 15.04 -2.77
C PRO A 106 -37.06 15.81 -4.10
N SER A 107 -36.36 15.29 -5.11
CA SER A 107 -36.30 15.85 -6.47
C SER A 107 -37.68 15.92 -7.16
N SER A 108 -38.62 15.06 -6.78
CA SER A 108 -40.01 15.07 -7.27
C SER A 108 -40.87 16.22 -6.72
N SER A 109 -40.41 16.93 -5.68
CA SER A 109 -41.15 18.03 -5.08
C SER A 109 -40.97 19.33 -5.87
N THR A 110 -42.08 19.91 -6.34
CA THR A 110 -42.08 21.20 -7.05
C THR A 110 -41.77 22.40 -6.15
N SER A 111 -41.79 22.22 -4.83
CA SER A 111 -41.49 23.26 -3.84
C SER A 111 -40.13 23.08 -3.16
N ARG A 112 -39.27 22.20 -3.68
CA ARG A 112 -37.94 21.87 -3.13
C ARG A 112 -37.06 23.13 -3.03
N LYS A 113 -36.44 23.37 -1.87
CA LYS A 113 -35.61 24.57 -1.62
C LYS A 113 -34.16 24.19 -1.30
N ALA A 114 -33.22 24.88 -1.97
CA ALA A 114 -31.80 24.70 -1.69
C ALA A 114 -31.49 25.15 -0.25
N ILE A 115 -30.97 24.22 0.54
CA ILE A 115 -30.57 24.45 1.94
C ILE A 115 -29.11 24.87 2.01
N HIS A 116 -28.26 24.25 1.21
CA HIS A 116 -26.83 24.46 1.17
C HIS A 116 -26.26 24.16 -0.22
N LYS A 117 -25.15 24.80 -0.57
CA LYS A 117 -24.41 24.57 -1.82
C LYS A 117 -22.92 24.55 -1.52
N LEU A 118 -22.20 23.66 -2.17
CA LEU A 118 -20.74 23.63 -2.16
C LEU A 118 -20.22 23.12 -3.51
N SER A 119 -18.94 23.36 -3.78
CA SER A 119 -18.23 22.79 -4.93
C SER A 119 -17.03 21.98 -4.44
N THR A 120 -16.72 20.87 -5.11
CA THR A 120 -15.57 20.02 -4.76
C THR A 120 -15.13 19.21 -5.99
N THR A 121 -13.92 18.66 -5.94
CA THR A 121 -13.43 17.65 -6.89
C THR A 121 -13.53 16.24 -6.34
N ASN A 122 -13.77 16.08 -5.02
CA ASN A 122 -13.81 14.76 -4.41
C ASN A 122 -15.16 14.08 -4.66
N SER A 123 -15.21 13.12 -5.61
CA SER A 123 -16.42 12.36 -5.92
C SER A 123 -16.63 11.12 -5.05
N SER A 124 -16.01 11.05 -3.86
CA SER A 124 -16.25 10.04 -2.82
C SER A 124 -16.37 10.70 -1.45
N MET A 125 -17.60 10.96 -1.01
CA MET A 125 -17.90 11.88 0.09
C MET A 125 -18.72 11.22 1.19
N PHE A 126 -18.36 11.46 2.44
CA PHE A 126 -19.25 11.30 3.59
C PHE A 126 -19.93 12.63 3.91
N PHE A 127 -21.25 12.61 4.14
CA PHE A 127 -22.05 13.80 4.46
C PHE A 127 -22.23 14.01 5.96
N ASN A 128 -21.23 13.71 6.78
CA ASN A 128 -21.32 13.84 8.24
C ASN A 128 -20.82 15.21 8.75
N ASP A 129 -19.84 15.81 8.09
CA ASP A 129 -19.15 17.02 8.56
C ASP A 129 -19.48 18.26 7.71
N ASN A 130 -19.25 19.45 8.26
CA ASN A 130 -19.34 20.74 7.56
C ASN A 130 -20.67 21.06 6.85
N LEU A 131 -21.76 20.38 7.22
CA LEU A 131 -23.11 20.66 6.73
C LEU A 131 -23.92 21.46 7.76
N PRO A 132 -24.77 22.40 7.31
CA PRO A 132 -25.48 23.29 8.24
C PRO A 132 -26.53 22.55 9.07
N GLU A 133 -26.77 23.02 10.29
CA GLU A 133 -27.75 22.42 11.23
C GLU A 133 -29.17 22.32 10.65
N LYS A 134 -29.55 23.26 9.77
CA LYS A 134 -30.86 23.28 9.07
C LYS A 134 -31.05 22.16 8.03
N LEU A 135 -30.00 21.41 7.71
CA LEU A 135 -30.11 20.24 6.84
C LEU A 135 -30.50 19.01 7.66
N ASN A 136 -31.64 18.42 7.36
CA ASN A 136 -32.15 17.26 8.09
C ASN A 136 -31.26 16.02 7.92
N ARG A 137 -31.47 14.99 8.76
CA ARG A 137 -30.87 13.67 8.54
C ARG A 137 -31.50 12.95 7.35
N ALA A 138 -32.83 13.03 7.23
CA ALA A 138 -33.55 12.70 6.00
C ALA A 138 -33.40 13.87 5.02
N CYS A 139 -32.46 13.76 4.09
CA CYS A 139 -32.11 14.84 3.17
C CYS A 139 -31.74 14.29 1.79
N TYR A 140 -31.60 15.21 0.85
CA TYR A 140 -31.33 14.91 -0.55
C TYR A 140 -30.22 15.81 -1.07
N ALA A 141 -29.52 15.37 -2.11
CA ALA A 141 -28.54 16.18 -2.80
C ALA A 141 -28.65 16.00 -4.31
N THR A 142 -28.31 17.05 -5.05
CA THR A 142 -28.15 17.00 -6.50
C THR A 142 -26.74 17.48 -6.83
N VAL A 143 -25.96 16.60 -7.46
CA VAL A 143 -24.67 16.93 -8.08
C VAL A 143 -24.93 17.44 -9.48
N SER A 144 -24.20 18.47 -9.91
CA SER A 144 -24.26 18.98 -11.28
C SER A 144 -22.87 19.38 -11.76
N ALA A 145 -22.52 18.91 -12.95
CA ALA A 145 -21.25 19.21 -13.60
C ALA A 145 -21.36 19.08 -15.11
N THR A 146 -20.28 19.42 -15.80
CA THR A 146 -20.06 19.08 -17.20
C THR A 146 -18.80 18.24 -17.35
N PHE A 147 -18.79 17.36 -18.34
CA PHE A 147 -17.66 16.50 -18.70
C PHE A 147 -17.36 16.66 -20.19
N THR A 148 -16.08 16.80 -20.55
CA THR A 148 -15.64 16.84 -21.95
C THR A 148 -14.54 15.81 -22.13
N PRO A 149 -14.78 14.70 -22.85
CA PRO A 149 -13.81 13.64 -23.02
C PRO A 149 -12.67 14.09 -23.94
N SER A 150 -11.46 13.62 -23.63
CA SER A 150 -10.25 13.87 -24.43
C SER A 150 -10.04 12.86 -25.58
N ARG A 151 -10.83 11.78 -25.59
CA ARG A 151 -10.83 10.72 -26.60
C ARG A 151 -12.26 10.22 -26.82
N SER A 152 -12.64 9.99 -28.07
CA SER A 152 -13.91 9.32 -28.37
C SER A 152 -13.82 7.85 -27.93
N GLY A 153 -14.92 7.30 -27.45
CA GLY A 153 -14.98 5.90 -27.04
C GLY A 153 -16.10 5.60 -26.07
N THR A 154 -16.13 4.34 -25.60
CA THR A 154 -17.07 3.92 -24.56
C THR A 154 -16.55 4.34 -23.19
N TYR A 155 -17.31 5.19 -22.52
CA TYR A 155 -17.06 5.57 -21.14
C TYR A 155 -17.94 4.71 -20.22
N GLN A 156 -17.34 4.16 -19.18
CA GLN A 156 -18.05 3.46 -18.12
C GLN A 156 -18.15 4.38 -16.91
N PHE A 157 -19.37 4.64 -16.45
CA PHE A 157 -19.69 5.40 -15.25
C PHE A 157 -20.14 4.47 -14.14
N GLY A 158 -19.92 4.92 -12.90
CA GLY A 158 -20.39 4.22 -11.73
C GLY A 158 -20.95 5.18 -10.68
N VAL A 159 -21.99 4.75 -9.96
CA VAL A 159 -22.56 5.49 -8.83
C VAL A 159 -23.00 4.56 -7.71
N GLY A 160 -22.69 4.93 -6.46
CA GLY A 160 -23.15 4.22 -5.27
C GLY A 160 -23.20 5.12 -4.04
N ALA A 161 -23.91 4.67 -3.02
CA ALA A 161 -24.24 5.50 -1.88
C ALA A 161 -24.36 4.69 -0.58
N LEU A 162 -24.03 5.32 0.55
CA LEU A 162 -24.69 5.03 1.82
C LEU A 162 -25.98 5.86 1.80
N GLY A 163 -27.05 5.26 1.29
CA GLY A 163 -28.26 5.95 0.85
C GLY A 163 -28.73 5.33 -0.46
N ILE A 164 -29.34 6.14 -1.33
CA ILE A 164 -29.67 5.78 -2.71
C ILE A 164 -29.22 6.88 -3.67
N SER A 165 -28.94 6.50 -4.92
CA SER A 165 -28.40 7.44 -5.89
C SER A 165 -28.69 7.03 -7.33
N ASP A 166 -28.85 7.99 -8.24
CA ASP A 166 -28.99 7.77 -9.68
C ASP A 166 -28.06 8.70 -10.46
N LEU A 167 -27.54 8.24 -11.59
CA LEU A 167 -26.67 9.04 -12.46
C LEU A 167 -27.30 9.25 -13.83
N TYR A 168 -27.26 10.50 -14.28
CA TYR A 168 -27.79 10.98 -15.55
C TYR A 168 -26.68 11.62 -16.39
N VAL A 169 -26.76 11.41 -17.70
CA VAL A 169 -25.94 12.10 -18.70
C VAL A 169 -26.89 12.80 -19.68
N ASP A 170 -26.77 14.13 -19.82
CA ASP A 170 -27.70 14.98 -20.58
C ASP A 170 -29.18 14.72 -20.24
N ASP A 171 -29.46 14.64 -18.93
CA ASP A 171 -30.77 14.33 -18.35
C ASP A 171 -31.39 12.97 -18.72
N VAL A 172 -30.65 12.12 -19.45
CA VAL A 172 -31.00 10.72 -19.67
C VAL A 172 -30.46 9.87 -18.52
N LEU A 173 -31.33 9.10 -17.89
CA LEU A 173 -30.96 8.17 -16.82
C LEU A 173 -30.00 7.11 -17.38
N LEU A 174 -28.75 7.12 -16.91
CA LEU A 174 -27.74 6.12 -17.28
C LEU A 174 -27.68 4.99 -16.25
N ILE A 175 -27.82 5.31 -14.97
CA ILE A 175 -27.71 4.34 -13.86
C ILE A 175 -28.82 4.60 -12.85
N ASP A 176 -29.69 3.61 -12.67
CA ASP A 176 -30.62 3.52 -11.54
C ASP A 176 -29.97 2.71 -10.42
N ASN A 177 -29.63 3.36 -9.32
CA ASN A 177 -29.18 2.70 -8.08
C ASN A 177 -30.03 3.17 -6.89
N SER A 178 -31.31 3.45 -7.16
CA SER A 178 -32.29 3.92 -6.17
C SER A 178 -33.52 3.01 -6.05
N THR A 179 -33.97 2.40 -7.15
CA THR A 179 -35.14 1.53 -7.17
C THR A 179 -34.88 0.19 -6.48
N SER A 180 -33.71 -0.41 -6.69
CA SER A 180 -33.33 -1.71 -6.11
C SER A 180 -31.82 -1.78 -5.85
N PRO A 181 -31.31 -0.96 -4.91
CA PRO A 181 -29.88 -0.92 -4.61
C PRO A 181 -29.42 -2.28 -4.06
N ILE A 182 -28.31 -2.79 -4.60
CA ILE A 182 -27.69 -4.01 -4.10
C ILE A 182 -26.73 -3.63 -2.98
N PRO A 183 -26.83 -4.17 -1.75
CA PRO A 183 -25.85 -3.90 -0.68
C PRO A 183 -24.42 -4.26 -1.11
N GLY A 184 -23.44 -3.46 -0.69
CA GLY A 184 -22.04 -3.61 -1.10
C GLY A 184 -21.05 -3.05 -0.10
N GLU A 185 -19.79 -2.91 -0.55
CA GLU A 185 -18.65 -2.61 0.32
C GLU A 185 -18.40 -1.11 0.55
N LEU A 186 -19.09 -0.23 -0.18
CA LEU A 186 -18.94 1.21 -0.01
C LEU A 186 -19.23 1.63 1.43
N PHE A 187 -18.55 2.67 1.91
CA PHE A 187 -18.76 3.28 3.23
C PHE A 187 -18.72 2.25 4.37
N TYR A 188 -17.60 1.51 4.48
CA TYR A 188 -17.35 0.48 5.52
C TYR A 188 -18.28 -0.74 5.43
N GLY A 189 -18.63 -1.17 4.22
CA GLY A 189 -19.57 -2.27 4.02
C GLY A 189 -21.01 -1.92 4.42
N LYS A 190 -21.34 -0.62 4.41
CA LYS A 190 -22.69 -0.11 4.75
C LYS A 190 -23.39 0.56 3.58
N GLY A 191 -22.78 0.69 2.43
CA GLY A 191 -23.38 1.29 1.24
C GLY A 191 -23.92 0.26 0.26
N SER A 192 -24.33 0.74 -0.91
CA SER A 192 -24.62 -0.09 -2.07
C SER A 192 -23.33 -0.55 -2.77
N ARG A 193 -23.46 -1.55 -3.64
CA ARG A 193 -22.56 -1.74 -4.77
C ARG A 193 -22.74 -0.57 -5.73
N GLU A 194 -21.67 -0.29 -6.46
CA GLU A 194 -21.75 0.65 -7.57
C GLU A 194 -22.66 0.10 -8.66
N GLY A 195 -23.70 0.86 -9.02
CA GLY A 195 -24.41 0.65 -10.27
C GLY A 195 -23.50 1.10 -11.41
N ILE A 196 -23.51 0.38 -12.53
CA ILE A 196 -22.61 0.63 -13.66
C ILE A 196 -23.43 0.93 -14.91
N GLY A 197 -23.02 1.93 -15.67
CA GLY A 197 -23.61 2.28 -16.97
C GLY A 197 -22.52 2.65 -17.97
N GLU A 198 -22.77 2.37 -19.25
CA GLU A 198 -21.83 2.65 -20.34
C GLU A 198 -22.49 3.51 -21.40
N ILE A 199 -21.75 4.49 -21.91
CA ILE A 199 -22.20 5.39 -22.97
C ILE A 199 -21.04 5.73 -23.90
N HIS A 200 -21.31 5.85 -25.19
CA HIS A 200 -20.33 6.35 -26.14
C HIS A 200 -20.28 7.88 -26.09
N LEU A 201 -19.10 8.45 -25.89
CA LEU A 201 -18.88 9.89 -25.87
C LEU A 201 -17.87 10.29 -26.94
N GLU A 202 -18.04 11.49 -27.49
CA GLU A 202 -17.21 12.03 -28.57
C GLU A 202 -16.22 13.06 -28.07
N ASN A 203 -14.96 12.94 -28.52
CA ASN A 203 -13.88 13.86 -28.17
C ASN A 203 -14.29 15.32 -28.38
N GLY A 204 -14.09 16.15 -27.36
CA GLY A 204 -14.36 17.58 -27.41
C GLY A 204 -15.84 17.98 -27.32
N VAL A 205 -16.78 17.03 -27.24
CA VAL A 205 -18.20 17.31 -26.98
C VAL A 205 -18.45 17.38 -25.47
N THR A 206 -19.14 18.42 -25.01
CA THR A 206 -19.45 18.60 -23.60
C THR A 206 -20.81 18.00 -23.24
N TYR A 207 -20.82 17.16 -22.20
CA TYR A 207 -22.00 16.47 -21.68
C TYR A 207 -22.31 16.93 -20.25
N GLY A 208 -23.58 17.07 -19.92
CA GLY A 208 -24.05 17.36 -18.56
C GLY A 208 -24.07 16.08 -17.71
N ILE A 209 -23.43 16.14 -16.54
CA ILE A 209 -23.44 15.06 -15.54
C ILE A 209 -24.29 15.49 -14.36
N ARG A 210 -25.29 14.68 -14.02
CA ARG A 210 -26.14 14.91 -12.84
C ARG A 210 -26.26 13.64 -12.01
N VAL A 211 -26.05 13.77 -10.70
CA VAL A 211 -26.27 12.67 -9.75
C VAL A 211 -27.31 13.10 -8.74
N GLU A 212 -28.40 12.34 -8.63
CA GLU A 212 -29.39 12.53 -7.56
C GLU A 212 -29.05 11.61 -6.39
N TYR A 213 -29.23 12.10 -5.17
CA TYR A 213 -28.95 11.37 -3.95
C TYR A 213 -30.07 11.57 -2.93
N ALA A 214 -30.42 10.50 -2.21
CA ALA A 214 -31.21 10.56 -0.98
C ALA A 214 -30.50 9.82 0.15
N SER A 215 -30.52 10.41 1.34
CA SER A 215 -29.89 9.84 2.51
C SER A 215 -30.56 8.53 2.96
N PRO A 216 -29.88 7.70 3.78
CA PRO A 216 -30.48 6.47 4.30
C PRO A 216 -31.78 6.73 5.05
N SER A 217 -31.85 7.82 5.83
CA SER A 217 -33.06 8.22 6.58
C SER A 217 -34.19 8.76 5.69
N ALA A 218 -33.91 9.09 4.43
CA ALA A 218 -34.88 9.54 3.44
C ALA A 218 -35.37 8.42 2.51
N SER A 219 -34.81 7.21 2.61
CA SER A 219 -35.10 6.07 1.74
C SER A 219 -35.73 4.92 2.51
N THR A 220 -36.69 4.23 1.89
CA THR A 220 -37.26 2.97 2.40
C THR A 220 -36.47 1.74 1.96
N SER A 221 -35.52 1.89 1.02
CA SER A 221 -34.74 0.81 0.43
C SER A 221 -33.55 0.37 1.29
N PHE A 222 -33.27 1.07 2.40
CA PHE A 222 -32.13 0.82 3.26
C PHE A 222 -32.56 0.55 4.72
N VAL A 223 -32.13 -0.57 5.31
CA VAL A 223 -32.54 -0.99 6.66
C VAL A 223 -31.31 -1.31 7.52
N GLY A 224 -31.05 -0.53 8.58
CA GLY A 224 -29.99 -0.80 9.55
C GLY A 224 -29.75 0.32 10.58
N PRO A 225 -29.02 0.09 11.69
CA PRO A 225 -28.90 1.05 12.80
C PRO A 225 -28.22 2.38 12.42
N LEU A 226 -27.24 2.35 11.51
CA LEU A 226 -26.57 3.55 10.97
C LEU A 226 -27.46 4.34 9.99
N ALA A 227 -28.49 3.70 9.42
CA ALA A 227 -29.41 4.34 8.46
C ALA A 227 -30.30 5.39 9.12
N LEU A 228 -30.51 5.30 10.44
CA LEU A 228 -31.44 6.15 11.18
C LEU A 228 -30.79 7.39 11.81
N SER A 229 -29.45 7.50 11.75
CA SER A 229 -28.69 8.54 12.42
C SER A 229 -27.56 9.14 11.57
N SER A 230 -27.57 8.97 10.25
CA SER A 230 -26.55 9.54 9.36
C SER A 230 -27.17 10.17 8.12
N ARG A 231 -26.54 11.23 7.61
CA ARG A 231 -26.84 11.81 6.28
C ARG A 231 -26.20 11.02 5.14
N GLY A 232 -25.44 9.97 5.46
CA GLY A 232 -24.89 8.99 4.53
C GLY A 232 -23.66 9.47 3.75
N GLY A 233 -23.54 9.02 2.51
CA GLY A 233 -22.42 9.34 1.64
C GLY A 233 -22.69 8.97 0.19
N LEU A 234 -21.99 9.63 -0.73
CA LEU A 234 -22.13 9.48 -2.16
C LEU A 234 -20.77 9.24 -2.81
N ARG A 235 -20.69 8.25 -3.69
CA ARG A 235 -19.55 7.99 -4.55
C ARG A 235 -20.00 7.92 -6.00
N PHE A 236 -19.24 8.54 -6.89
CA PHE A 236 -19.38 8.32 -8.32
C PHE A 236 -18.04 8.45 -9.04
N GLY A 237 -17.93 7.76 -10.16
CA GLY A 237 -16.74 7.70 -10.97
C GLY A 237 -17.07 7.51 -12.44
N GLY A 238 -16.02 7.54 -13.25
CA GLY A 238 -16.13 7.35 -14.68
C GLY A 238 -14.76 7.39 -15.35
N TYR A 239 -14.62 6.63 -16.43
CA TYR A 239 -13.37 6.52 -17.17
C TYR A 239 -13.61 6.02 -18.58
N LEU A 240 -12.66 6.31 -19.48
CA LEU A 240 -12.59 5.67 -20.80
C LEU A 240 -12.28 4.18 -20.61
N LYS A 241 -13.22 3.32 -20.98
CA LYS A 241 -13.10 1.87 -20.90
C LYS A 241 -12.42 1.37 -22.18
N LEU A 242 -11.25 0.76 -22.03
CA LEU A 242 -10.56 0.08 -23.13
C LEU A 242 -10.74 -1.42 -22.99
N SER A 243 -10.64 -2.14 -24.11
CA SER A 243 -10.58 -3.59 -24.03
C SER A 243 -9.25 -4.05 -23.43
N PRO A 244 -9.20 -5.23 -22.77
CA PRO A 244 -7.95 -5.80 -22.27
C PRO A 244 -6.85 -5.91 -23.33
N ASP A 245 -7.22 -6.23 -24.58
CA ASP A 245 -6.28 -6.36 -25.69
C ASP A 245 -5.70 -5.00 -26.11
N GLU A 246 -6.52 -3.94 -26.13
CA GLU A 246 -6.05 -2.58 -26.41
C GLU A 246 -5.07 -2.10 -25.35
N HIS A 247 -5.41 -2.31 -24.08
CA HIS A 247 -4.55 -1.99 -22.94
C HIS A 247 -3.16 -2.64 -23.04
N ILE A 248 -3.13 -3.96 -23.28
CA ILE A 248 -1.87 -4.71 -23.40
C ILE A 248 -1.10 -4.31 -24.65
N ARG A 249 -1.78 -4.08 -25.78
CA ARG A 249 -1.13 -3.66 -27.03
C ARG A 249 -0.41 -2.33 -26.86
N GLU A 250 -1.09 -1.30 -26.32
CA GLU A 250 -0.49 0.02 -26.07
C GLU A 250 0.75 -0.11 -25.15
N ALA A 251 0.65 -0.89 -24.07
CA ALA A 251 1.77 -1.11 -23.15
C ALA A 251 2.96 -1.83 -23.82
N VAL A 252 2.71 -2.85 -24.63
CA VAL A 252 3.76 -3.59 -25.36
C VAL A 252 4.44 -2.72 -26.41
N GLU A 253 3.69 -1.89 -27.13
CA GLU A 253 4.24 -0.96 -28.13
C GLU A 253 5.18 0.06 -27.47
N LEU A 254 4.79 0.65 -26.34
CA LEU A 254 5.66 1.54 -25.58
C LEU A 254 6.87 0.81 -25.00
N ALA A 255 6.69 -0.38 -24.44
CA ALA A 255 7.78 -1.16 -23.86
C ALA A 255 8.85 -1.55 -24.90
N LYS A 256 8.46 -1.83 -26.15
CA LYS A 256 9.41 -2.14 -27.24
C LYS A 256 10.19 -0.93 -27.72
N SER A 257 9.55 0.25 -27.69
CA SER A 257 10.10 1.48 -28.25
C SER A 257 10.85 2.34 -27.23
N ALA A 258 10.81 1.99 -25.94
CA ALA A 258 11.54 2.68 -24.88
C ALA A 258 12.92 2.05 -24.62
N ASP A 259 13.84 2.86 -24.10
CA ASP A 259 15.13 2.39 -23.61
C ASP A 259 14.98 1.63 -22.28
N ILE A 260 14.09 2.10 -21.42
CA ILE A 260 13.85 1.58 -20.07
C ILE A 260 12.35 1.55 -19.82
N VAL A 261 11.88 0.48 -19.17
CA VAL A 261 10.49 0.38 -18.71
C VAL A 261 10.43 0.48 -17.18
N VAL A 262 9.57 1.36 -16.66
CA VAL A 262 9.21 1.39 -15.25
C VAL A 262 7.76 0.94 -15.13
N LEU A 263 7.56 -0.27 -14.63
CA LEU A 263 6.25 -0.86 -14.45
C LEU A 263 5.75 -0.58 -13.03
N VAL A 264 4.69 0.21 -12.87
CA VAL A 264 4.13 0.60 -11.58
C VAL A 264 2.77 -0.09 -11.39
N ALA A 265 2.72 -1.02 -10.44
CA ALA A 265 1.58 -1.87 -10.19
C ALA A 265 1.37 -2.05 -8.68
N GLY A 266 0.19 -2.50 -8.26
CA GLY A 266 -0.07 -2.64 -6.84
C GLY A 266 -1.54 -2.81 -6.51
N LEU A 267 -1.85 -2.44 -5.27
CA LEU A 267 -3.19 -2.28 -4.76
C LEU A 267 -3.47 -0.78 -4.54
N ASN A 268 -4.62 -0.50 -3.93
CA ASN A 268 -5.05 0.83 -3.55
C ASN A 268 -5.99 0.75 -2.33
N ALA A 269 -6.50 1.91 -1.92
CA ALA A 269 -7.43 2.08 -0.81
C ALA A 269 -8.77 1.33 -0.96
N GLU A 270 -9.09 0.75 -2.12
CA GLU A 270 -10.30 -0.07 -2.33
C GLU A 270 -10.08 -1.53 -1.90
N PHE A 271 -8.83 -1.99 -1.89
CA PHE A 271 -8.45 -3.34 -1.51
C PHE A 271 -7.91 -3.41 -0.09
N GLU A 272 -7.17 -2.38 0.36
CA GLU A 272 -6.61 -2.30 1.70
C GLU A 272 -7.29 -1.17 2.46
N THR A 273 -8.41 -1.49 3.14
CA THR A 273 -9.24 -0.51 3.84
C THR A 273 -9.77 -1.05 5.14
N GLU A 274 -10.02 -0.14 6.09
CA GLU A 274 -10.82 -0.44 7.26
C GLU A 274 -12.22 -0.97 6.86
N GLY A 275 -12.69 -1.98 7.60
CA GLY A 275 -14.04 -2.52 7.50
C GLY A 275 -14.12 -3.93 6.91
N PHE A 276 -13.12 -4.35 6.15
CA PHE A 276 -13.01 -5.72 5.63
C PHE A 276 -11.55 -6.08 5.32
N ASP A 277 -11.27 -7.38 5.30
CA ASP A 277 -9.96 -7.90 4.94
C ASP A 277 -9.88 -8.27 3.45
N ARG A 278 -8.65 -8.31 2.92
CA ARG A 278 -8.40 -8.89 1.60
C ARG A 278 -8.67 -10.40 1.62
N GLN A 279 -9.26 -10.90 0.54
CA GLN A 279 -9.50 -12.34 0.35
C GLN A 279 -8.28 -13.10 -0.19
N SER A 280 -7.26 -12.38 -0.68
CA SER A 280 -6.05 -12.96 -1.25
C SER A 280 -4.85 -12.01 -1.13
N MET A 281 -3.63 -12.57 -1.18
CA MET A 281 -2.37 -11.83 -1.32
C MET A 281 -1.97 -11.59 -2.77
N SER A 282 -2.69 -12.15 -3.74
CA SER A 282 -2.39 -11.99 -5.15
C SER A 282 -2.70 -10.57 -5.64
N LEU A 283 -1.92 -10.10 -6.61
CA LEU A 283 -2.32 -8.99 -7.47
C LEU A 283 -3.54 -9.40 -8.31
N LEU A 284 -4.30 -8.40 -8.78
CA LEU A 284 -5.39 -8.65 -9.73
C LEU A 284 -4.86 -9.35 -10.99
N GLN A 285 -5.64 -10.27 -11.55
CA GLN A 285 -5.23 -11.06 -12.71
C GLN A 285 -4.83 -10.20 -13.93
N PRO A 286 -5.54 -9.11 -14.29
CA PRO A 286 -5.09 -8.23 -15.38
C PRO A 286 -3.72 -7.61 -15.11
N THR A 287 -3.44 -7.22 -13.87
CA THR A 287 -2.15 -6.67 -13.44
C THR A 287 -1.04 -7.72 -13.53
N LEU A 288 -1.30 -8.96 -13.09
CA LEU A 288 -0.35 -10.07 -13.24
C LEU A 288 -0.06 -10.37 -14.72
N ASN A 289 -1.09 -10.40 -15.57
CA ASN A 289 -0.94 -10.62 -17.00
C ASN A 289 -0.10 -9.52 -17.66
N LEU A 290 -0.33 -8.25 -17.30
CA LEU A 290 0.48 -7.12 -17.75
C LEU A 290 1.93 -7.29 -17.32
N ILE A 291 2.20 -7.56 -16.04
CA ILE A 291 3.56 -7.79 -15.53
C ILE A 291 4.24 -8.89 -16.34
N GLU A 292 3.62 -10.07 -16.45
CA GLU A 292 4.19 -11.22 -17.16
C GLU A 292 4.47 -10.93 -18.65
N THR A 293 3.60 -10.14 -19.28
CA THR A 293 3.74 -9.72 -20.68
C THR A 293 4.90 -8.75 -20.86
N ILE A 294 5.00 -7.71 -20.04
CA ILE A 294 6.16 -6.82 -20.06
C ILE A 294 7.43 -7.59 -19.69
N LEU A 295 7.29 -8.57 -18.78
CA LEU A 295 8.38 -9.46 -18.39
C LEU A 295 8.86 -10.38 -19.53
N SER A 296 8.09 -10.57 -20.61
CA SER A 296 8.52 -11.36 -21.77
C SER A 296 9.11 -10.49 -22.89
N VAL A 297 8.73 -9.21 -22.95
CA VAL A 297 9.07 -8.32 -24.07
C VAL A 297 10.32 -7.47 -23.82
N ARG A 298 10.60 -7.02 -22.59
CA ARG A 298 11.68 -6.05 -22.34
C ARG A 298 12.58 -6.37 -21.17
N GLN A 299 13.84 -6.69 -21.44
CA GLN A 299 14.82 -7.06 -20.40
C GLN A 299 15.25 -5.88 -19.49
N ASP A 300 15.32 -4.66 -20.01
CA ASP A 300 15.72 -3.46 -19.26
C ASP A 300 14.49 -2.78 -18.65
N ARG A 301 14.05 -3.31 -17.51
CA ARG A 301 12.81 -2.93 -16.84
C ARG A 301 12.94 -2.97 -15.32
N VAL A 302 12.13 -2.17 -14.65
CA VAL A 302 11.98 -2.15 -13.19
C VAL A 302 10.52 -2.39 -12.86
N VAL A 303 10.23 -3.33 -11.95
CA VAL A 303 8.87 -3.51 -11.40
C VAL A 303 8.81 -2.79 -10.06
N CYS A 304 7.85 -1.87 -9.91
CA CYS A 304 7.58 -1.11 -8.70
C CYS A 304 6.21 -1.53 -8.16
N LEU A 305 6.20 -2.20 -7.00
CA LEU A 305 5.00 -2.67 -6.34
C LEU A 305 4.55 -1.72 -5.24
N GLN A 306 3.26 -1.38 -5.26
CA GLN A 306 2.64 -0.49 -4.30
C GLN A 306 1.56 -1.20 -3.50
N SER A 307 1.79 -1.42 -2.21
CA SER A 307 0.77 -1.95 -1.29
C SER A 307 1.16 -1.69 0.17
N GLY A 308 0.19 -1.67 1.08
CA GLY A 308 0.43 -1.55 2.51
C GLY A 308 0.90 -2.87 3.15
N THR A 309 0.55 -4.00 2.53
CA THR A 309 0.82 -5.36 3.03
C THR A 309 1.44 -6.26 1.94
N PRO A 310 1.95 -7.46 2.28
CA PRO A 310 2.59 -8.36 1.33
C PRO A 310 1.75 -8.69 0.09
N LEU A 311 2.43 -8.85 -1.05
CA LEU A 311 1.88 -9.35 -2.30
C LEU A 311 2.62 -10.60 -2.76
N GLU A 312 1.89 -11.59 -3.24
CA GLU A 312 2.48 -12.72 -3.94
C GLU A 312 3.16 -12.26 -5.24
N THR A 313 4.33 -12.81 -5.51
CA THR A 313 5.15 -12.45 -6.69
C THR A 313 5.46 -13.71 -7.51
N PRO A 314 4.46 -14.33 -8.16
CA PRO A 314 4.66 -15.57 -8.92
C PRO A 314 5.69 -15.41 -10.07
N PHE A 315 5.90 -14.17 -10.51
CA PHE A 315 6.83 -13.79 -11.56
C PHE A 315 8.27 -13.55 -11.07
N ILE A 316 8.58 -13.77 -9.79
CA ILE A 316 9.82 -13.28 -9.17
C ILE A 316 11.10 -13.84 -9.80
N ASP A 317 11.06 -15.09 -10.27
CA ASP A 317 12.20 -15.76 -10.90
C ASP A 317 12.53 -15.16 -12.28
N ARG A 318 11.59 -14.44 -12.91
CA ARG A 318 11.78 -13.73 -14.19
C ARG A 318 11.96 -12.21 -14.03
N CYS A 319 11.91 -11.73 -12.79
CA CYS A 319 12.05 -10.32 -12.46
C CYS A 319 13.41 -10.06 -11.82
N SER A 320 14.30 -9.40 -12.56
CA SER A 320 15.66 -9.06 -12.09
C SER A 320 15.70 -7.82 -11.20
N THR A 321 14.73 -6.92 -11.33
CA THR A 321 14.72 -5.65 -10.60
C THR A 321 13.33 -5.35 -10.07
N LEU A 322 13.20 -5.35 -8.74
CA LEU A 322 11.94 -5.22 -8.02
C LEU A 322 12.07 -4.24 -6.87
N VAL A 323 11.14 -3.29 -6.80
CA VAL A 323 11.03 -2.27 -5.76
C VAL A 323 9.67 -2.38 -5.10
N HIS A 324 9.59 -2.15 -3.80
CA HIS A 324 8.34 -2.00 -3.04
C HIS A 324 8.29 -0.61 -2.39
N PHE A 325 7.19 0.13 -2.51
CA PHE A 325 7.16 1.54 -2.10
C PHE A 325 5.89 2.00 -1.36
N PHE A 326 5.11 1.10 -0.75
CA PHE A 326 4.00 1.42 0.16
C PHE A 326 3.02 2.52 -0.32
N TYR A 327 2.21 3.04 0.59
CA TYR A 327 1.42 4.25 0.40
C TYR A 327 2.13 5.42 1.11
N ASN A 328 3.00 6.11 0.38
CA ASN A 328 3.97 7.06 0.95
C ASN A 328 3.46 8.52 1.04
N GLY A 329 2.15 8.73 1.13
CA GLY A 329 1.55 10.07 1.26
C GLY A 329 1.73 10.95 0.02
N ASN A 330 1.56 12.27 0.19
CA ASN A 330 1.54 13.26 -0.90
C ASN A 330 2.75 13.18 -1.86
N GLU A 331 3.91 12.80 -1.34
CA GLU A 331 5.19 12.78 -2.06
C GLU A 331 5.57 11.38 -2.56
N THR A 332 4.62 10.45 -2.67
CA THR A 332 4.86 9.06 -3.05
C THR A 332 5.62 8.93 -4.39
N GLY A 333 5.22 9.68 -5.41
CA GLY A 333 5.86 9.64 -6.73
C GLY A 333 7.27 10.21 -6.73
N ASN A 334 7.49 11.32 -6.03
CA ASN A 334 8.82 11.93 -5.89
C ASN A 334 9.76 11.03 -5.08
N GLY A 335 9.29 10.46 -3.98
CA GLY A 335 10.09 9.54 -3.16
C GLY A 335 10.49 8.26 -3.90
N LEU A 336 9.59 7.69 -4.70
CA LEU A 336 9.92 6.59 -5.61
C LEU A 336 10.99 7.01 -6.61
N SER A 337 10.82 8.18 -7.23
CA SER A 337 11.72 8.68 -8.27
C SER A 337 13.12 8.99 -7.75
N ASP A 338 13.22 9.56 -6.54
CA ASP A 338 14.51 9.80 -5.87
C ASP A 338 15.34 8.51 -5.75
N VAL A 339 14.67 7.39 -5.45
CA VAL A 339 15.32 6.08 -5.40
C VAL A 339 15.60 5.56 -6.80
N LEU A 340 14.64 5.60 -7.73
CA LEU A 340 14.82 5.08 -9.08
C LEU A 340 16.01 5.73 -9.79
N PHE A 341 16.22 7.04 -9.63
CA PHE A 341 17.31 7.78 -10.28
C PHE A 341 18.55 7.97 -9.39
N GLY A 342 18.57 7.41 -8.19
CA GLY A 342 19.75 7.38 -7.32
C GLY A 342 20.05 8.68 -6.57
N ASP A 343 19.12 9.62 -6.52
CA ASP A 343 19.20 10.79 -5.62
C ASP A 343 19.19 10.35 -4.15
N VAL A 344 18.47 9.25 -3.88
CA VAL A 344 18.48 8.55 -2.60
C VAL A 344 18.93 7.10 -2.82
N ASN A 345 19.97 6.68 -2.11
CA ASN A 345 20.36 5.27 -2.03
C ASN A 345 19.38 4.53 -1.09
N PRO A 346 18.66 3.49 -1.56
CA PRO A 346 17.68 2.79 -0.75
C PRO A 346 18.35 2.14 0.47
N SER A 347 17.69 2.29 1.61
CA SER A 347 18.15 1.75 2.90
C SER A 347 17.01 1.27 3.80
N ALA A 348 15.78 1.23 3.26
CA ALA A 348 14.62 0.67 3.93
C ALA A 348 14.72 -0.86 3.98
N LYS A 349 14.12 -1.47 5.00
CA LYS A 349 14.05 -2.93 5.18
C LYS A 349 12.60 -3.33 5.40
N LEU A 350 12.21 -4.51 4.92
CA LEU A 350 10.84 -5.02 5.04
C LEU A 350 10.41 -5.13 6.51
N PRO A 351 9.27 -4.53 6.90
CA PRO A 351 8.71 -4.71 8.24
C PRO A 351 7.89 -6.00 8.38
N PHE A 352 7.74 -6.77 7.31
CA PHE A 352 7.00 -8.04 7.25
C PHE A 352 7.74 -9.08 6.41
N THR A 353 7.34 -10.34 6.52
CA THR A 353 7.75 -11.39 5.59
C THR A 353 6.85 -11.35 4.36
N ILE A 354 7.44 -11.41 3.16
CA ILE A 354 6.69 -11.70 1.93
C ILE A 354 6.74 -13.20 1.70
N ALA A 355 5.63 -13.89 1.96
CA ALA A 355 5.50 -15.32 1.69
C ALA A 355 5.46 -15.57 0.18
N ARG A 356 5.85 -16.80 -0.26
CA ARG A 356 5.65 -17.19 -1.67
C ARG A 356 4.18 -17.37 -1.98
N LEU A 357 3.44 -18.01 -1.06
CA LEU A 357 2.00 -18.22 -1.14
C LEU A 357 1.32 -17.82 0.18
N LEU A 358 0.09 -17.33 0.10
CA LEU A 358 -0.74 -17.07 1.28
C LEU A 358 -0.92 -18.34 2.14
N SER A 359 -1.00 -19.52 1.51
CA SER A 359 -1.10 -20.81 2.23
C SER A 359 0.14 -21.17 3.03
N ASP A 360 1.27 -20.49 2.82
CA ASP A 360 2.47 -20.67 3.65
C ASP A 360 2.33 -20.00 5.02
N CYS A 361 1.48 -18.98 5.15
CA CYS A 361 1.22 -18.24 6.39
C CYS A 361 0.36 -19.06 7.35
N GLN A 362 0.90 -19.46 8.51
CA GLN A 362 0.19 -20.28 9.49
C GLN A 362 -1.11 -19.64 9.97
N SER A 363 -1.15 -18.32 10.13
CA SER A 363 -2.35 -17.56 10.53
C SER A 363 -3.51 -17.68 9.54
N HIS A 364 -3.25 -18.06 8.27
CA HIS A 364 -4.27 -18.21 7.23
C HIS A 364 -4.56 -19.69 6.88
N LYS A 365 -3.88 -20.66 7.51
CA LYS A 365 -4.00 -22.08 7.09
C LYS A 365 -5.37 -22.71 7.35
N THR A 366 -6.16 -22.16 8.27
CA THR A 366 -7.46 -22.73 8.63
C THR A 366 -8.47 -21.63 8.90
N GLU A 367 -9.75 -21.89 8.60
CA GLU A 367 -10.86 -20.98 8.88
C GLU A 367 -10.92 -20.58 10.37
N ARG A 368 -10.53 -21.49 11.26
CA ARG A 368 -10.45 -21.25 12.70
C ARG A 368 -9.48 -20.12 13.08
N ARG A 369 -8.38 -19.97 12.33
CA ARG A 369 -7.37 -18.91 12.54
C ARG A 369 -7.69 -17.64 11.78
N PHE A 370 -8.25 -17.77 10.58
CA PHE A 370 -8.71 -16.63 9.80
C PHE A 370 -9.75 -17.10 8.76
N PRO A 371 -10.94 -16.48 8.66
CA PRO A 371 -11.40 -15.29 9.40
C PRO A 371 -12.01 -15.60 10.79
N GLY A 372 -11.97 -16.86 11.23
CA GLY A 372 -12.59 -17.33 12.45
C GLY A 372 -13.83 -18.19 12.20
N VAL A 373 -14.26 -18.89 13.25
CA VAL A 373 -15.48 -19.72 13.25
C VAL A 373 -16.37 -19.28 14.42
N GLU A 374 -17.68 -19.19 14.19
CA GLU A 374 -18.66 -18.83 15.23
C GLU A 374 -18.34 -17.50 15.95
N GLY A 375 -17.81 -16.52 15.21
CA GLY A 375 -17.44 -15.21 15.76
C GLY A 375 -16.19 -15.21 16.64
N LYS A 376 -15.36 -16.26 16.58
CA LYS A 376 -14.09 -16.38 17.31
C LYS A 376 -12.93 -16.64 16.37
N VAL A 377 -11.84 -15.93 16.61
CA VAL A 377 -10.55 -16.11 15.92
C VAL A 377 -9.57 -16.73 16.90
N TYR A 378 -8.96 -17.85 16.55
CA TYR A 378 -8.00 -18.55 17.42
C TYR A 378 -6.60 -18.42 16.88
N TYR A 379 -5.71 -17.83 17.69
CA TYR A 379 -4.31 -17.57 17.33
C TYR A 379 -3.46 -18.82 17.64
N ASP A 380 -3.83 -19.94 17.03
CA ASP A 380 -3.24 -21.26 17.31
C ASP A 380 -1.79 -21.38 16.80
N GLU A 381 -1.31 -20.45 15.97
CA GLU A 381 0.11 -20.29 15.64
C GLU A 381 0.94 -19.73 16.80
N GLY A 382 0.30 -19.23 17.86
CA GLY A 382 0.94 -18.73 19.06
C GLY A 382 1.96 -17.63 18.77
N VAL A 383 3.19 -17.79 19.24
CA VAL A 383 4.28 -16.82 19.04
C VAL A 383 4.94 -16.91 17.65
N PHE A 384 4.60 -17.91 16.84
CA PHE A 384 5.18 -18.14 15.52
C PHE A 384 4.44 -17.31 14.45
N VAL A 385 4.46 -15.99 14.60
CA VAL A 385 3.85 -15.02 13.68
C VAL A 385 4.91 -14.37 12.80
N GLY A 386 4.62 -14.24 11.50
CA GLY A 386 5.54 -13.63 10.52
C GLY A 386 6.86 -14.39 10.45
N TYR A 387 7.99 -13.69 10.38
CA TYR A 387 9.30 -14.32 10.21
C TYR A 387 9.63 -15.38 11.27
N ARG A 388 9.08 -15.26 12.49
CA ARG A 388 9.26 -16.27 13.56
C ARG A 388 8.82 -17.65 13.10
N GLN A 389 7.73 -17.73 12.33
CA GLN A 389 7.30 -18.95 11.70
C GLN A 389 8.33 -19.43 10.66
N PHE A 390 8.61 -18.58 9.67
CA PHE A 390 9.39 -18.94 8.48
C PHE A 390 10.80 -19.41 8.86
N VAL A 391 11.47 -18.69 9.76
CA VAL A 391 12.84 -19.04 10.19
C VAL A 391 12.90 -20.25 11.12
N THR A 392 11.79 -20.62 11.79
CA THR A 392 11.79 -21.72 12.76
C THR A 392 11.36 -23.04 12.10
N HIS A 393 10.25 -23.04 11.37
CA HIS A 393 9.63 -24.27 10.84
C HIS A 393 8.74 -24.02 9.61
N GLY A 394 8.91 -22.89 8.91
CA GLY A 394 8.16 -22.57 7.70
C GLY A 394 8.92 -22.91 6.42
N PRO A 395 8.27 -22.78 5.24
CA PRO A 395 8.96 -22.82 3.96
C PRO A 395 9.84 -21.58 3.79
N GLU A 396 10.64 -21.55 2.71
CA GLU A 396 11.40 -20.37 2.33
C GLU A 396 10.45 -19.21 1.95
N SER A 397 10.76 -18.01 2.43
CA SER A 397 10.00 -16.81 2.09
C SER A 397 10.40 -16.28 0.70
N ALA A 398 9.51 -15.55 0.01
CA ALA A 398 9.90 -14.84 -1.20
C ALA A 398 10.87 -13.70 -0.86
N PHE A 399 10.60 -12.99 0.24
CA PHE A 399 11.52 -12.05 0.86
C PHE A 399 11.40 -12.09 2.39
N PRO A 400 12.52 -12.21 3.11
CA PRO A 400 12.49 -12.29 4.56
C PRO A 400 12.21 -10.94 5.22
N PHE A 401 11.73 -10.98 6.45
CA PHE A 401 11.65 -9.81 7.31
C PHE A 401 13.03 -9.13 7.42
N GLY A 402 13.03 -7.81 7.41
CA GLY A 402 14.26 -7.03 7.47
C GLY A 402 15.09 -7.08 6.19
N HIS A 403 14.60 -7.63 5.06
CA HIS A 403 15.28 -7.60 3.77
C HIS A 403 15.15 -6.24 3.08
N GLY A 404 16.21 -5.83 2.38
CA GLY A 404 16.25 -4.61 1.58
C GLY A 404 17.68 -4.32 1.12
N LEU A 405 17.84 -4.14 -0.18
CA LEU A 405 19.12 -3.91 -0.83
C LEU A 405 19.49 -2.41 -0.83
N SER A 406 20.75 -2.13 -1.17
CA SER A 406 21.31 -0.80 -1.34
C SER A 406 22.05 -0.75 -2.69
N TYR A 407 22.29 0.45 -3.21
CA TYR A 407 23.21 0.67 -4.34
C TYR A 407 24.69 0.55 -3.96
N THR A 408 24.98 0.38 -2.66
CA THR A 408 26.32 0.05 -2.17
C THR A 408 26.31 -1.27 -1.38
N SER A 409 27.49 -1.75 -1.02
CA SER A 409 27.68 -2.94 -0.19
C SER A 409 28.24 -2.58 1.18
N PHE A 410 27.88 -3.37 2.19
CA PHE A 410 28.36 -3.22 3.55
C PHE A 410 29.02 -4.49 4.06
N GLU A 411 30.13 -4.33 4.76
CA GLU A 411 30.83 -5.41 5.47
C GLU A 411 30.66 -5.23 6.98
N TYR A 412 30.42 -6.34 7.67
CA TYR A 412 30.23 -6.40 9.12
C TYR A 412 31.51 -6.96 9.72
N GLN A 413 32.17 -6.20 10.59
CA GLN A 413 33.49 -6.52 11.12
C GLN A 413 33.55 -6.30 12.63
N ASN A 414 34.53 -6.96 13.28
CA ASN A 414 34.89 -6.69 14.67
C ASN A 414 33.71 -6.74 15.64
N THR A 415 32.84 -7.74 15.54
CA THR A 415 31.74 -7.90 16.48
C THR A 415 32.29 -8.19 17.88
N ARG A 416 31.80 -7.45 18.87
CA ARG A 416 32.21 -7.58 20.27
C ARG A 416 31.00 -7.52 21.18
N THR A 417 31.13 -8.18 22.31
CA THR A 417 30.17 -8.11 23.41
C THR A 417 30.90 -7.65 24.68
N SER A 418 30.23 -6.86 25.52
CA SER A 418 30.76 -6.47 26.82
C SER A 418 30.88 -7.65 27.80
N LEU A 419 30.02 -8.67 27.65
CA LEU A 419 29.94 -9.84 28.53
C LEU A 419 29.62 -11.10 27.72
N THR A 420 30.16 -12.25 28.13
CA THR A 420 29.79 -13.58 27.58
C THR A 420 29.01 -14.45 28.57
N THR A 421 28.97 -14.03 29.83
CA THR A 421 28.23 -14.70 30.91
C THR A 421 27.43 -13.65 31.66
N LEU A 422 26.15 -13.94 31.91
CA LEU A 422 25.20 -13.03 32.56
C LEU A 422 24.67 -13.65 33.86
N GLU A 423 24.91 -12.95 34.96
CA GLU A 423 24.13 -13.08 36.19
C GLU A 423 23.02 -12.02 36.14
N LEU A 424 21.77 -12.47 36.16
CA LEU A 424 20.63 -11.61 35.90
C LEU A 424 20.14 -10.90 37.17
N ASP A 425 19.97 -9.59 37.07
CA ASP A 425 19.32 -8.72 38.05
C ASP A 425 18.49 -7.63 37.34
N SER A 426 17.95 -6.68 38.09
CA SER A 426 17.14 -5.59 37.55
C SER A 426 17.91 -4.58 36.69
N SER A 427 19.24 -4.54 36.79
CA SER A 427 20.15 -3.63 36.10
C SER A 427 20.92 -4.28 34.94
N THR A 428 20.79 -5.59 34.75
CA THR A 428 21.55 -6.32 33.72
C THR A 428 21.37 -5.74 32.33
N SER A 429 22.50 -5.46 31.70
CA SER A 429 22.62 -4.88 30.38
C SER A 429 23.89 -5.39 29.72
N ILE A 430 23.78 -5.81 28.47
CA ILE A 430 24.90 -6.24 27.62
C ILE A 430 24.97 -5.32 26.41
N GLU A 431 26.17 -4.84 26.09
CA GLU A 431 26.41 -4.03 24.91
C GLU A 431 27.03 -4.90 23.83
N ILE A 432 26.42 -4.87 22.65
CA ILE A 432 26.89 -5.51 21.44
C ILE A 432 27.33 -4.42 20.48
N SER A 433 28.57 -4.51 20.00
CA SER A 433 29.13 -3.57 19.04
C SER A 433 29.61 -4.29 17.78
N CYS A 434 29.51 -3.64 16.64
CA CYS A 434 30.03 -4.11 15.36
C CYS A 434 30.44 -2.91 14.50
N THR A 435 31.50 -3.09 13.72
CA THR A 435 31.96 -2.08 12.75
C THR A 435 31.30 -2.36 11.40
N ILE A 436 30.59 -1.38 10.87
CA ILE A 436 29.96 -1.45 9.55
C ILE A 436 30.77 -0.60 8.59
N LYS A 437 31.34 -1.25 7.57
CA LYS A 437 32.14 -0.57 6.54
C LYS A 437 31.37 -0.52 5.23
N ASN A 438 31.28 0.66 4.62
CA ASN A 438 30.79 0.79 3.25
C ASN A 438 31.91 0.38 2.29
N THR A 439 31.72 -0.71 1.57
CA THR A 439 32.71 -1.30 0.66
C THR A 439 32.44 -1.01 -0.82
N GLY A 440 31.28 -0.42 -1.13
CA GLY A 440 30.94 -0.07 -2.51
C GLY A 440 31.37 1.35 -2.90
N SER A 441 30.82 1.84 -4.01
CA SER A 441 31.25 3.08 -4.66
C SER A 441 30.36 4.29 -4.37
N VAL A 442 29.21 4.11 -3.73
CA VAL A 442 28.28 5.19 -3.42
C VAL A 442 28.01 5.27 -1.93
N VAL A 443 27.67 6.46 -1.46
CA VAL A 443 27.29 6.71 -0.07
C VAL A 443 25.99 5.97 0.26
N GLY A 444 25.87 5.42 1.48
CA GLY A 444 24.66 4.68 1.87
C GLY A 444 24.49 4.53 3.38
N ARG A 445 23.37 3.92 3.77
CA ARG A 445 23.05 3.55 5.15
C ARG A 445 22.73 2.07 5.22
N GLU A 446 23.06 1.44 6.34
CA GLU A 446 22.69 0.06 6.65
C GLU A 446 21.84 0.01 7.93
N ILE A 447 20.98 -1.00 8.05
CA ILE A 447 20.26 -1.33 9.29
C ILE A 447 20.84 -2.65 9.83
N VAL A 448 21.60 -2.53 10.92
CA VAL A 448 22.09 -3.69 11.68
C VAL A 448 20.95 -4.20 12.57
N GLN A 449 20.68 -5.51 12.49
CA GLN A 449 19.63 -6.17 13.26
C GLN A 449 20.27 -7.16 14.24
N LEU A 450 19.78 -7.20 15.48
CA LEU A 450 20.17 -8.17 16.50
C LEU A 450 19.03 -9.12 16.81
N TYR A 451 19.28 -10.39 16.53
CA TYR A 451 18.38 -11.48 16.88
C TYR A 451 18.96 -12.29 18.02
N ILE A 452 18.07 -12.85 18.85
CA ILE A 452 18.46 -13.88 19.81
C ILE A 452 17.84 -15.23 19.47
N SER A 453 18.54 -16.30 19.82
CA SER A 453 18.06 -17.68 19.78
C SER A 453 18.50 -18.41 21.04
N PRO A 454 17.61 -19.10 21.77
CA PRO A 454 18.06 -20.07 22.77
C PRO A 454 18.70 -21.28 22.06
N LEU A 455 19.72 -21.90 22.65
CA LEU A 455 20.25 -23.18 22.14
C LEU A 455 19.45 -24.39 22.62
N ASN A 456 18.66 -24.23 23.69
CA ASN A 456 17.80 -25.27 24.26
C ASN A 456 16.33 -24.85 24.18
N GLY A 457 15.40 -25.79 24.01
CA GLY A 457 13.96 -25.51 24.07
C GLY A 457 13.38 -24.77 22.84
N GLN A 458 14.04 -24.90 21.68
CA GLN A 458 13.62 -24.23 20.43
C GLN A 458 12.22 -24.65 19.92
N GLU A 459 11.66 -25.76 20.41
CA GLU A 459 10.31 -26.20 20.01
C GLU A 459 9.19 -25.27 20.52
N GLN A 460 9.45 -24.51 21.58
CA GLN A 460 8.46 -23.62 22.22
C GLN A 460 8.80 -22.13 22.06
N ARG A 461 9.89 -21.81 21.35
CA ARG A 461 10.41 -20.45 21.22
C ARG A 461 10.90 -20.22 19.79
N PRO A 462 10.61 -19.06 19.16
CA PRO A 462 11.12 -18.76 17.83
C PRO A 462 12.63 -18.90 17.75
N LYS A 463 13.14 -19.51 16.67
CA LYS A 463 14.57 -19.63 16.41
C LYS A 463 15.27 -18.27 16.29
N ARG A 464 14.52 -17.22 15.97
CA ARG A 464 15.05 -15.86 15.94
C ARG A 464 14.00 -14.90 16.47
N GLU A 465 14.42 -14.03 17.37
CA GLU A 465 13.62 -12.90 17.83
C GLU A 465 14.45 -11.62 17.72
N LEU A 466 13.98 -10.65 16.94
CA LEU A 466 14.58 -9.31 16.88
C LEU A 466 14.43 -8.65 18.26
N LYS A 467 15.55 -8.24 18.86
CA LYS A 467 15.57 -7.53 20.15
C LYS A 467 16.17 -6.14 20.07
N SER A 468 16.96 -5.86 19.03
CA SER A 468 17.48 -4.52 18.79
C SER A 468 17.78 -4.33 17.31
N PHE A 469 17.76 -3.08 16.84
CA PHE A 469 18.27 -2.72 15.53
C PHE A 469 18.78 -1.28 15.56
N LYS A 470 19.72 -0.96 14.68
CA LYS A 470 20.25 0.40 14.54
C LYS A 470 20.56 0.71 13.08
N LYS A 471 20.04 1.83 12.61
CA LYS A 471 20.38 2.40 11.31
C LYS A 471 21.64 3.24 11.46
N THR A 472 22.63 3.01 10.61
CA THR A 472 23.87 3.78 10.61
C THR A 472 23.61 5.24 10.23
N SER A 473 24.57 6.10 10.52
CA SER A 473 24.74 7.35 9.80
C SER A 473 24.99 7.09 8.31
N LEU A 474 25.09 8.17 7.53
CA LEU A 474 25.36 8.09 6.10
C LEU A 474 26.86 7.81 5.90
N ILE A 475 27.21 6.56 5.58
CA ILE A 475 28.61 6.10 5.50
C ILE A 475 29.15 6.33 4.08
N GLN A 476 30.22 7.11 3.97
CA GLN A 476 30.93 7.36 2.71
C GLN A 476 31.64 6.09 2.21
N PRO A 477 31.85 5.93 0.89
CA PRO A 477 32.65 4.82 0.33
C PRO A 477 33.99 4.64 1.04
N GLY A 478 34.30 3.41 1.44
CA GLY A 478 35.53 3.04 2.16
C GLY A 478 35.60 3.48 3.62
N LYS A 479 34.60 4.19 4.14
CA LYS A 479 34.50 4.57 5.56
C LYS A 479 33.70 3.55 6.36
N GLU A 480 33.81 3.66 7.68
CA GLU A 480 33.18 2.75 8.63
C GLU A 480 32.53 3.50 9.80
N GLU A 481 31.56 2.86 10.42
CA GLU A 481 30.88 3.32 11.63
C GLU A 481 30.81 2.18 12.65
N VAL A 482 31.10 2.46 13.91
CA VAL A 482 30.87 1.51 15.01
C VAL A 482 29.42 1.65 15.49
N VAL A 483 28.68 0.56 15.36
CA VAL A 483 27.28 0.44 15.77
C VAL A 483 27.22 -0.25 17.11
N ASN A 484 26.86 0.50 18.16
CA ASN A 484 26.56 -0.03 19.49
C ASN A 484 25.05 -0.22 19.67
N MET A 485 24.66 -1.38 20.18
CA MET A 485 23.29 -1.76 20.51
C MET A 485 23.27 -2.44 21.88
N LYS A 486 22.18 -2.24 22.62
CA LYS A 486 22.00 -2.75 23.98
C LYS A 486 20.94 -3.83 24.00
N LEU A 487 21.21 -4.90 24.74
CA LEU A 487 20.21 -5.87 25.18
C LEU A 487 20.13 -5.82 26.71
N ASP A 488 18.92 -5.94 27.23
CA ASP A 488 18.62 -5.97 28.66
C ASP A 488 18.04 -7.35 29.04
N LYS A 489 17.64 -7.50 30.31
CA LYS A 489 17.02 -8.74 30.78
C LYS A 489 15.76 -9.12 29.96
N GLU A 490 14.94 -8.15 29.57
CA GLU A 490 13.69 -8.39 28.82
C GLU A 490 13.97 -8.95 27.43
N SER A 491 15.14 -8.64 26.89
CA SER A 491 15.60 -9.22 25.64
C SER A 491 15.55 -10.74 25.67
N PHE A 492 15.88 -11.37 26.81
CA PHE A 492 15.94 -12.84 26.96
C PHE A 492 14.65 -13.48 27.46
N ALA A 493 13.69 -12.68 27.91
CA ALA A 493 12.51 -13.15 28.63
C ALA A 493 11.45 -13.82 27.73
N ILE A 494 10.72 -14.76 28.33
CA ILE A 494 9.50 -15.38 27.81
C ILE A 494 8.40 -15.29 28.87
N TRP A 495 7.14 -15.30 28.45
CA TRP A 495 6.00 -15.26 29.37
C TRP A 495 5.63 -16.68 29.80
N ASP A 496 5.69 -16.96 31.11
CA ASP A 496 5.19 -18.21 31.70
C ASP A 496 3.69 -18.05 31.99
N THR A 497 2.84 -18.72 31.21
CA THR A 497 1.38 -18.63 31.36
C THR A 497 0.86 -19.29 32.64
N THR A 498 1.58 -20.27 33.20
CA THR A 498 1.18 -20.94 34.44
C THR A 498 1.44 -20.05 35.65
N LYS A 499 2.58 -19.35 35.65
CA LYS A 499 2.97 -18.44 36.75
C LYS A 499 2.52 -17.00 36.54
N SER A 500 2.10 -16.63 35.33
CA SER A 500 1.74 -15.26 34.93
C SER A 500 2.84 -14.24 35.24
N THR A 501 4.08 -14.57 34.88
CA THR A 501 5.28 -13.74 35.09
C THR A 501 6.26 -13.92 33.94
N TRP A 502 7.16 -12.96 33.76
CA TRP A 502 8.27 -13.11 32.83
C TRP A 502 9.33 -14.01 33.45
N ILE A 503 9.81 -14.98 32.67
CA ILE A 503 10.94 -15.84 33.05
C ILE A 503 12.06 -15.75 32.03
N ILE A 504 13.29 -15.89 32.49
CA ILE A 504 14.47 -16.03 31.64
C ILE A 504 15.10 -17.37 32.01
N PRO A 505 14.96 -18.40 31.15
CA PRO A 505 15.58 -19.70 31.40
C PRO A 505 17.11 -19.60 31.37
N LYS A 506 17.77 -20.27 32.31
CA LYS A 506 19.22 -20.49 32.26
C LYS A 506 19.59 -21.27 31.01
N GLY A 507 20.80 -21.02 30.51
CA GLY A 507 21.34 -21.74 29.36
C GLY A 507 22.09 -20.83 28.42
N LYS A 508 22.41 -21.39 27.26
CA LYS A 508 23.16 -20.70 26.22
C LYS A 508 22.23 -20.07 25.19
N TYR A 509 22.59 -18.87 24.78
CA TYR A 509 21.88 -18.08 23.78
C TYR A 509 22.85 -17.66 22.68
N GLU A 510 22.39 -17.72 21.44
CA GLU A 510 23.05 -17.08 20.32
C GLU A 510 22.50 -15.66 20.15
N ILE A 511 23.40 -14.69 20.04
CA ILE A 511 23.14 -13.33 19.60
C ILE A 511 23.66 -13.25 18.17
N MET A 512 22.75 -13.08 17.22
CA MET A 512 23.07 -13.03 15.79
C MET A 512 23.00 -11.59 15.29
N LEU A 513 24.10 -11.12 14.69
CA LEU A 513 24.11 -9.88 13.92
C LEU A 513 23.70 -10.20 12.49
N ALA A 514 22.75 -9.42 11.98
CA ALA A 514 22.19 -9.71 10.68
C ALA A 514 21.82 -8.44 9.90
N SER A 515 21.74 -8.62 8.59
CA SER A 515 21.23 -7.64 7.62
C SER A 515 19.74 -7.83 7.28
N SER A 516 19.18 -8.98 7.65
CA SER A 516 17.76 -9.36 7.60
C SER A 516 17.53 -10.57 8.52
N SER A 517 16.30 -11.05 8.71
CA SER A 517 16.03 -12.24 9.53
C SER A 517 16.71 -13.52 9.00
N GLU A 518 17.15 -13.54 7.75
CA GLU A 518 17.86 -14.67 7.13
C GLU A 518 19.29 -14.32 6.71
N GLY A 519 19.64 -13.03 6.63
CA GLY A 519 20.97 -12.54 6.28
C GLY A 519 21.90 -12.40 7.49
N ILE A 520 22.15 -13.51 8.20
CA ILE A 520 23.06 -13.56 9.36
C ILE A 520 24.50 -13.31 8.89
N ARG A 521 25.21 -12.44 9.62
CA ARG A 521 26.59 -12.01 9.31
C ARG A 521 27.58 -12.50 10.34
N ASP A 522 27.17 -12.51 11.61
CA ASP A 522 28.00 -12.98 12.71
C ASP A 522 27.13 -13.53 13.85
N THR A 523 27.70 -14.33 14.73
CA THR A 523 27.02 -14.94 15.87
C THR A 523 27.93 -15.02 17.08
N ILE A 524 27.44 -14.54 18.22
CA ILE A 524 28.10 -14.65 19.52
C ILE A 524 27.27 -15.54 20.42
N THR A 525 27.91 -16.43 21.17
CA THR A 525 27.24 -17.20 22.23
C THR A 525 27.43 -16.54 23.58
N ILE A 526 26.35 -16.43 24.35
CA ILE A 526 26.37 -16.02 25.76
C ILE A 526 25.73 -17.09 26.64
N SER A 527 26.11 -17.13 27.92
CA SER A 527 25.52 -18.01 28.93
C SER A 527 24.75 -17.21 29.97
N ILE A 528 23.56 -17.67 30.33
CA ILE A 528 22.78 -17.23 31.49
C ILE A 528 22.87 -18.32 32.56
N GLU A 529 23.41 -17.98 33.73
CA GLU A 529 23.82 -18.97 34.74
C GLU A 529 22.65 -19.51 35.59
N SER A 530 21.61 -18.70 35.78
CA SER A 530 20.46 -19.05 36.61
C SER A 530 19.14 -18.62 35.98
N ASP A 531 18.08 -19.37 36.27
CA ASP A 531 16.73 -18.96 35.91
C ASP A 531 16.41 -17.65 36.66
N PHE A 532 15.77 -16.70 35.97
CA PHE A 532 15.37 -15.43 36.55
C PHE A 532 13.88 -15.19 36.30
N SER A 533 13.18 -14.55 37.22
CA SER A 533 11.75 -14.21 37.09
C SER A 533 11.49 -12.81 37.60
N PHE A 534 10.57 -12.07 36.96
CA PHE A 534 10.27 -10.69 37.31
C PHE A 534 8.87 -10.22 36.90
#